data_AF-A0A5E6Y4H1-F1
#
_entry.id   AF-A0A5E6Y4H1-F1
#
_cell.length_a   1.000
_cell.length_b   1.000
_cell.length_c   1.000
_cell.angle_alpha   90.00
_cell.angle_beta   90.00
_cell.angle_gamma   90.00
#
_symmetry.space_group_name_H-M   'P 1'
#
loop_
_entity.id
_entity.type
_entity.pdbx_description
1 polymer ?
#
loop_
_entity_poly.entity_id
_entity_poly.type
_entity_poly.pdbx_seq_one_letter_code
_entity_poly.pdbx_strand_id
1 'polypeptide(L)' 'MDFYHAIAREDHATVGKIIDDFFLPYLDIRNRKAGYAVSIVKAGAKIAGYDAGPVRAPLTDLTGEEYEMLAALIDKQGAQ' A
#
# COMPACT_ATOMS: atom_id res chain seq x y z
N MET A 1 0.65 8.94 -10.86
CA MET A 1 -0.20 10.07 -10.36
C MET A 1 -1.67 9.95 -10.76
N ASP A 2 -2.10 8.79 -11.27
CA ASP A 2 -3.38 8.67 -11.98
C ASP A 2 -4.59 8.82 -11.08
N PHE A 3 -4.52 8.33 -9.84
CA PHE A 3 -5.59 8.52 -8.87
C PHE A 3 -5.88 10.00 -8.60
N TYR A 4 -4.84 10.80 -8.38
CA TYR A 4 -4.97 12.23 -8.17
C TYR A 4 -5.59 12.93 -9.39
N HIS A 5 -5.10 12.63 -10.59
CA HIS A 5 -5.66 13.19 -11.82
C HIS A 5 -7.11 12.77 -12.06
N ALA A 6 -7.47 11.53 -11.75
CA ALA A 6 -8.84 11.04 -11.86
C ALA A 6 -9.79 11.78 -10.93
N ILE A 7 -9.38 12.07 -9.69
CA ILE A 7 -10.13 12.92 -8.77
C ILE A 7 -10.27 14.35 -9.32
N ALA A 8 -9.16 14.95 -9.76
CA ALA A 8 -9.14 16.34 -10.23
C ALA A 8 -10.01 16.57 -11.49
N ARG A 9 -10.25 15.52 -12.29
CA ARG A 9 -11.09 15.56 -13.49
C ARG A 9 -12.50 14.98 -13.29
N GLU A 10 -12.88 14.67 -12.04
CA GLU A 10 -14.17 14.04 -11.69
C GLU A 10 -14.43 12.70 -12.40
N ASP A 11 -13.36 11.95 -12.72
CA ASP A 11 -13.49 10.62 -13.32
C ASP A 11 -13.73 9.56 -12.25
N HIS A 12 -14.99 9.46 -11.85
CA HIS A 12 -15.46 8.53 -10.83
C HIS A 12 -15.24 7.06 -11.22
N ALA A 13 -15.23 6.71 -12.50
CA ALA A 13 -15.02 5.34 -12.95
C ALA A 13 -13.59 4.88 -12.68
N THR A 14 -12.60 5.71 -13.05
CA THR A 14 -11.19 5.42 -12.76
C THR A 14 -10.91 5.46 -11.26
N VAL A 15 -11.51 6.40 -10.52
CA VAL A 15 -11.38 6.48 -9.06
C VAL A 15 -11.90 5.19 -8.40
N GLY A 16 -13.12 4.76 -8.75
CA GLY A 16 -13.71 3.53 -8.21
C GLY A 16 -12.85 2.31 -8.50
N LYS A 17 -12.37 2.17 -9.75
CA LYS A 17 -11.49 1.07 -10.14
C LYS A 17 -10.19 1.03 -9.31
N ILE A 18 -9.53 2.16 -9.10
CA ILE A 18 -8.29 2.20 -8.30
C ILE A 18 -8.58 1.92 -6.82
N ILE A 19 -9.73 2.37 -6.29
CA ILE A 19 -10.16 2.04 -4.93
C ILE A 19 -10.32 0.53 -4.79
N ASP A 20 -11.05 -0.11 -5.69
CA ASP A 20 -11.36 -1.54 -5.63
C ASP A 20 -10.13 -2.42 -5.87
N ASP A 21 -9.30 -2.06 -6.86
CA ASP A 21 -8.16 -2.88 -7.28
C ASP A 21 -6.94 -2.74 -6.35
N PHE A 22 -6.77 -1.58 -5.70
CA PHE A 22 -5.57 -1.29 -4.91
C PHE A 22 -5.87 -0.89 -3.47
N PHE A 23 -6.66 0.16 -3.23
CA PHE A 23 -6.79 0.72 -1.88
C PHE A 23 -7.57 -0.20 -0.94
N LEU A 24 -8.64 -0.86 -1.37
CA LEU A 24 -9.38 -1.79 -0.52
C LEU A 24 -8.51 -3.02 -0.14
N PRO A 25 -7.85 -3.73 -1.08
CA PRO A 25 -6.91 -4.80 -0.73
C PRO A 25 -5.74 -4.33 0.14
N TYR A 26 -5.22 -3.11 -0.08
CA TYR A 26 -4.18 -2.53 0.76
C TYR A 26 -4.68 -2.26 2.18
N LEU A 27 -5.90 -1.75 2.33
CA LEU A 27 -6.54 -1.52 3.63
C LEU A 27 -6.78 -2.83 4.37
N ASP A 28 -7.10 -3.92 3.68
CA ASP A 28 -7.26 -5.24 4.30
C ASP A 28 -5.97 -5.70 4.99
N ILE A 29 -4.80 -5.40 4.44
CA ILE A 29 -3.50 -5.67 5.07
C ILE A 29 -3.25 -4.68 6.22
N ARG A 30 -3.40 -3.37 5.93
CA ARG A 30 -3.14 -2.29 6.89
C ARG A 30 -3.96 -2.43 8.17
N ASN A 31 -5.20 -2.88 8.07
CA ASN A 31 -6.14 -2.91 9.19
C ASN A 31 -5.95 -4.12 10.12
N ARG A 32 -5.07 -5.08 9.78
CA ARG A 32 -4.82 -6.28 10.61
C ARG A 32 -4.21 -5.97 11.97
N LYS A 33 -3.49 -4.85 12.10
CA LYS A 33 -2.83 -4.46 13.35
C LYS A 33 -2.74 -2.95 13.54
N ALA A 34 -2.95 -2.50 14.77
CA ALA A 34 -2.69 -1.11 15.15
C ALA A 34 -1.21 -0.75 14.89
N GLY A 35 -0.98 0.44 14.32
CA GLY A 35 0.37 0.92 13.96
C GLY A 35 0.83 0.57 12.54
N TYR A 36 0.16 -0.34 11.84
CA TYR A 36 0.51 -0.69 10.46
C TYR A 36 0.36 0.46 9.47
N ALA A 37 -0.40 1.51 9.80
CA ALA A 37 -0.47 2.72 8.98
C ALA A 37 0.90 3.32 8.62
N VAL A 38 1.92 3.12 9.47
CA VAL A 38 3.31 3.53 9.19
C VAL A 38 4.13 2.36 8.65
N SER A 39 4.05 1.19 9.30
CA SER A 39 4.87 0.02 8.95
C SER A 39 4.64 -0.47 7.52
N ILE A 40 3.38 -0.46 7.05
CA ILE A 40 3.03 -0.92 5.70
C ILE A 40 3.63 0.00 4.62
N VAL A 41 3.71 1.32 4.89
CA VAL A 41 4.32 2.29 3.96
C VAL A 41 5.83 2.06 3.86
N LYS A 42 6.49 1.80 4.99
CA LYS A 42 7.92 1.43 5.01
C LYS A 42 8.19 0.10 4.31
N ALA A 43 7.33 -0.90 4.50
CA ALA A 43 7.40 -2.17 3.77
C ALA A 43 7.24 -1.94 2.26
N GLY A 44 6.26 -1.15 1.84
CA GLY A 44 6.05 -0.78 0.44
C GLY A 44 7.24 -0.05 -0.17
N ALA A 45 7.84 0.90 0.56
CA ALA A 45 9.05 1.60 0.12
C ALA A 45 10.22 0.62 -0.09
N LYS A 46 10.41 -0.32 0.84
CA LYS A 46 11.42 -1.38 0.72
C LYS A 46 11.16 -2.28 -0.50
N ILE A 47 9.91 -2.70 -0.74
CA ILE A 47 9.51 -3.47 -1.94
C ILE A 47 9.85 -2.70 -3.22
N ALA A 48 9.61 -1.40 -3.22
CA ALA A 48 9.92 -0.51 -4.35
C ALA A 48 11.42 -0.17 -4.49
N GLY A 49 12.31 -0.76 -3.67
CA GLY A 49 13.76 -0.54 -3.74
C GLY A 49 14.29 0.65 -2.92
N TYR A 50 13.46 1.28 -2.09
CA TYR A 50 13.79 2.42 -1.24
C TYR A 50 13.75 2.03 0.25
N ASP A 51 14.68 1.19 0.70
CA ASP A 51 14.70 0.70 2.08
C ASP A 51 14.93 1.84 3.10
N ALA A 52 13.93 2.09 3.94
CA ALA A 52 13.94 3.11 4.98
C ALA A 52 14.26 2.55 6.39
N GLY A 53 14.74 1.30 6.46
CA GLY A 53 15.03 0.58 7.69
C GLY A 53 13.77 0.22 8.50
N PRO A 54 13.94 -0.49 9.63
CA PRO A 54 12.83 -1.00 10.43
C PRO A 54 12.02 0.14 11.08
N VAL A 55 10.82 -0.16 11.55
CA VAL A 55 10.09 0.75 12.43
C VAL A 55 10.69 0.77 13.85
N ARG A 56 10.42 1.84 14.60
CA ARG A 56 10.78 1.93 16.01
C ARG A 56 9.61 1.49 16.89
N ALA A 57 9.90 0.91 18.05
CA ALA A 57 8.89 0.64 19.06
C ALA A 57 8.11 1.93 19.42
N PRO A 58 6.78 1.86 19.65
CA PRO A 58 5.96 0.65 19.82
C PRO A 58 5.40 0.05 18.52
N LEU A 59 5.79 0.55 17.34
CA LEU A 59 5.36 -0.01 16.07
C LEU A 59 6.07 -1.34 15.80
N THR A 60 5.43 -2.21 15.02
CA THR A 60 6.02 -3.47 14.55
C THR A 60 5.97 -3.52 13.03
N ASP A 61 6.99 -4.12 12.42
CA ASP A 61 6.98 -4.41 10.99
C ASP A 61 5.88 -5.42 10.62
N LEU A 62 5.59 -5.52 9.32
CA LEU A 62 4.71 -6.56 8.78
C LEU A 62 5.33 -7.94 9.02
N THR A 63 4.47 -8.94 9.17
CA THR A 63 4.93 -10.35 9.12
C THR A 63 5.42 -10.69 7.71
N GLY A 64 6.18 -11.78 7.55
CA GLY A 64 6.62 -12.24 6.24
C GLY A 64 5.47 -12.50 5.28
N GLU A 65 4.38 -13.11 5.77
CA GLU A 65 3.17 -13.35 4.97
C GLU A 65 2.51 -12.04 4.50
N GLU A 66 2.34 -11.07 5.40
CA GLU A 66 1.75 -9.77 5.06
C GLU A 66 2.64 -8.95 4.10
N TYR A 67 3.96 -9.12 4.21
CA TYR A 67 4.92 -8.51 3.29
C TYR A 67 4.74 -9.08 1.87
N GLU A 68 4.63 -10.40 1.72
CA GLU A 68 4.38 -11.04 0.42
C GLU A 68 3.00 -10.66 -0.14
N MET A 69 1.96 -10.53 0.70
CA MET A 69 0.66 -10.02 0.27
C MET A 69 0.77 -8.60 -0.31
N LEU A 70 1.52 -7.72 0.35
CA LEU A 70 1.76 -6.36 -0.13
C LEU A 70 2.59 -6.35 -1.42
N ALA A 71 3.63 -7.19 -1.51
CA ALA A 71 4.46 -7.30 -2.71
C ALA A 71 3.64 -7.74 -3.92
N ALA A 72 2.80 -8.76 -3.76
CA ALA A 72 1.89 -9.21 -4.82
C ALA A 72 0.88 -8.14 -5.25
N LEU A 73 0.40 -7.31 -4.30
CA LEU A 73 -0.49 -6.20 -4.62
C LEU A 73 0.21 -5.10 -5.42
N ILE A 74 1.45 -4.75 -5.03
CA ILE A 74 2.27 -3.75 -5.72
C ILE A 74 2.64 -4.24 -7.13
N ASP A 75 3.03 -5.51 -7.28
CA ASP A 75 3.39 -6.09 -8.58
C ASP A 75 2.23 -6.05 -9.58
N LYS A 76 1.01 -6.35 -9.12
CA LYS A 76 -0.22 -6.25 -9.94
C LYS A 76 -0.49 -4.84 -10.47
N GLN A 77 -0.07 -3.81 -9.74
CA GLN A 77 -0.26 -2.43 -10.15
C GLN A 77 0.76 -1.99 -11.22
N GLY A 78 1.86 -2.74 -11.37
CA GLY A 78 2.98 -2.42 -12.26
C GLY A 78 3.88 -1.31 -11.72
N ALA A 79 4.99 -1.07 -12.41
CA ALA A 79 5.85 0.08 -12.12
C ALA A 79 5.06 1.39 -12.38
N GLN A 80 5.07 2.29 -11.39
CA GLN A 80 4.52 3.65 -11.49
C GLN A 80 5.53 4.62 -12.09
#